data_AF-A0A819EU26-F1
#
_entry.id   AF-A0A819EU26-F1
#
_cell.length_a   1.000
_cell.length_b   1.000
_cell.length_c   1.000
_cell.angle_alpha   90.00
_cell.angle_beta   90.00
_cell.angle_gamma   90.00
#
_symmetry.space_group_name_H-M   'P 1'
#
loop_
_entity.id
_entity.type
_entity.pdbx_description
1 polymer ?
#
loop_
_entity_poly.entity_id
_entity_poly.type
_entity_poly.pdbx_seq_one_letter_code
_entity_poly.pdbx_strand_id
1 'polypeptide(L)'
;MILLNPKEYHLEILQISATRCLCKFMLLSLELYETHAKMLFDLLKNSTFESVRFAIMVLMNDFYLKYPLAFAAYSNDIYGCLRDRSDNVRLAALKTISNLILKEMVKPNGQISEIAFCIIDKHTEIATLATSFFSELAEQQDGEALFNILPDIFSNLVDSQLDEQRQLNEEDFKSVIDFLFKYVSKKKQTESLVEKLLEIFRTADGTPCVWRGLAYIMSKLTFNEQSLKGLLHYYDDYGEKLLDNDVYQSFLTILDNAKKNLEATPDLKVLIDALSTNINKERSPNGILIAVQQVQQPKAARAGGAKKGKQTTSRSKAKAKQSDDNDDDDFKENDGDDDDDENVFKRPMRKEPKLQIISQSKRSR
;
A
#
# COMPACT_ATOMS: atom_id res chain seq x y z
N MET A 1 -17.32 -19.37 -28.16
CA MET A 1 -17.00 -19.12 -29.59
C MET A 1 -16.66 -17.64 -29.81
N ILE A 2 -17.64 -16.72 -29.79
CA ILE A 2 -17.42 -15.30 -30.12
C ILE A 2 -16.27 -14.67 -29.31
N LEU A 3 -16.35 -14.74 -27.98
CA LEU A 3 -15.37 -14.13 -27.08
C LEU A 3 -14.04 -14.89 -26.97
N LEU A 4 -14.00 -16.15 -27.44
CA LEU A 4 -12.76 -16.94 -27.50
C LEU A 4 -11.94 -16.59 -28.74
N ASN A 5 -12.59 -16.11 -29.81
CA ASN A 5 -11.96 -15.73 -31.06
C ASN A 5 -12.26 -14.26 -31.42
N PRO A 6 -11.89 -13.27 -30.59
CA PRO A 6 -12.24 -11.86 -30.83
C PRO A 6 -11.65 -11.29 -32.12
N LYS A 7 -10.59 -11.91 -32.67
CA LYS A 7 -10.00 -11.54 -33.97
C LYS A 7 -10.85 -12.01 -35.16
N GLU A 8 -11.59 -13.10 -35.01
CA GLU A 8 -12.48 -13.64 -36.03
C GLU A 8 -13.83 -12.89 -36.03
N TYR A 9 -14.35 -12.58 -34.84
CA TYR A 9 -15.62 -11.89 -34.66
C TYR A 9 -15.43 -10.40 -34.35
N HIS A 10 -14.89 -9.63 -35.29
CA HIS A 10 -14.44 -8.23 -35.07
C HIS A 10 -15.56 -7.17 -34.95
N LEU A 11 -16.83 -7.56 -34.94
CA LEU A 11 -17.93 -6.61 -34.79
C LEU A 11 -18.08 -6.16 -33.33
N GLU A 12 -17.82 -4.89 -33.05
CA GLU A 12 -17.89 -4.32 -31.69
C GLU A 12 -19.23 -4.61 -31.00
N ILE A 13 -20.34 -4.37 -31.70
CA ILE A 13 -21.69 -4.58 -31.17
C ILE A 13 -21.95 -6.05 -30.82
N LEU A 14 -21.34 -6.98 -31.55
CA LEU A 14 -21.45 -8.42 -31.29
C LEU A 14 -20.63 -8.78 -30.05
N GLN A 15 -19.39 -8.31 -29.96
CA GLN A 15 -18.53 -8.58 -28.81
C GLN A 15 -19.11 -8.00 -27.52
N ILE A 16 -19.52 -6.73 -27.51
CA ILE A 16 -20.10 -6.12 -26.30
C ILE A 16 -21.39 -6.83 -25.86
N SER A 17 -22.23 -7.26 -26.81
CA SER A 17 -23.46 -7.99 -26.50
C SER A 17 -23.14 -9.37 -25.91
N ALA A 18 -22.19 -10.09 -26.50
CA ALA A 18 -21.72 -11.37 -26.01
C ALA A 18 -21.07 -11.23 -24.61
N THR A 19 -20.24 -10.21 -24.40
CA THR A 19 -19.60 -9.93 -23.10
C THR A 19 -20.63 -9.67 -22.02
N ARG A 20 -21.59 -8.75 -22.25
CA ARG A 20 -22.66 -8.45 -21.28
C ARG A 20 -23.51 -9.67 -20.98
N CYS A 21 -23.81 -10.48 -21.99
CA CYS A 21 -24.57 -11.72 -21.85
C CYS A 21 -23.82 -12.71 -20.96
N LEU A 22 -22.55 -12.97 -21.28
CA LEU A 22 -21.70 -13.88 -20.50
C LEU A 22 -21.55 -13.40 -19.05
N CYS A 23 -21.24 -12.13 -18.81
CA CYS A 23 -21.08 -11.62 -17.45
C CYS A 23 -22.35 -11.82 -16.61
N LYS A 24 -23.53 -11.57 -17.19
CA LYS A 24 -24.80 -11.79 -16.50
C LYS A 24 -25.02 -13.26 -16.15
N PHE A 25 -24.68 -14.21 -17.03
CA PHE A 25 -24.75 -15.63 -16.72
C PHE A 25 -23.72 -16.05 -15.65
N MET A 26 -22.51 -15.50 -15.69
CA MET A 26 -21.48 -15.74 -14.67
C MET A 26 -21.93 -15.27 -13.28
N LEU A 27 -22.73 -14.19 -13.18
CA LEU A 27 -23.30 -13.76 -11.89
C LEU A 27 -24.35 -14.73 -11.32
N LEU A 28 -24.89 -15.62 -12.14
CA LEU A 28 -25.90 -16.61 -11.75
C LEU A 28 -25.30 -17.98 -11.41
N SER A 29 -24.08 -18.28 -11.87
CA SER A 29 -23.44 -19.60 -11.68
C SER A 29 -21.94 -19.45 -11.38
N LEU A 30 -21.53 -19.95 -10.21
CA LEU A 30 -20.13 -19.99 -9.81
C LEU A 30 -19.29 -20.84 -10.77
N GLU A 31 -19.83 -21.97 -11.24
CA GLU A 31 -19.16 -22.85 -12.21
C GLU A 31 -18.85 -22.10 -13.52
N LEU A 32 -19.79 -21.30 -14.02
CA LEU A 32 -19.56 -20.46 -15.20
C LEU A 32 -18.55 -19.35 -14.91
N TYR A 33 -18.59 -18.77 -13.71
CA TYR A 33 -17.60 -17.77 -13.31
C TYR A 33 -16.18 -18.37 -13.31
N GLU A 34 -15.96 -19.49 -12.63
CA GLU A 34 -14.66 -20.16 -12.52
C GLU A 34 -14.13 -20.60 -13.89
N THR A 35 -15.03 -21.07 -14.77
CA THR A 35 -14.68 -21.51 -16.13
C THR A 35 -14.25 -20.34 -17.03
N HIS A 36 -14.83 -19.15 -16.85
CA HIS A 36 -14.67 -18.04 -17.81
C HIS A 36 -13.98 -16.79 -17.26
N ALA A 37 -13.71 -16.71 -15.95
CA ALA A 37 -13.11 -15.54 -15.31
C ALA A 37 -11.81 -15.13 -15.99
N LYS A 38 -10.88 -16.07 -16.19
CA LYS A 38 -9.59 -15.78 -16.83
C LYS A 38 -9.76 -15.11 -18.19
N MET A 39 -10.64 -15.66 -19.05
CA MET A 39 -10.93 -15.09 -20.37
C MET A 39 -11.57 -13.70 -20.26
N LEU A 40 -12.45 -13.49 -19.27
CA LEU A 40 -13.06 -12.19 -19.03
C LEU A 40 -12.01 -11.12 -18.66
N PHE A 41 -11.06 -11.46 -17.77
CA PHE A 41 -9.97 -10.55 -17.39
C PHE A 41 -8.95 -10.36 -18.51
N ASP A 42 -8.70 -11.38 -19.34
CA ASP A 42 -7.91 -11.24 -20.56
C ASP A 42 -8.56 -10.26 -21.55
N LEU A 43 -9.91 -10.28 -21.69
CA LEU A 43 -10.64 -9.30 -22.48
C LEU A 43 -10.61 -7.90 -21.86
N LEU A 44 -10.73 -7.79 -20.53
CA LEU A 44 -10.62 -6.53 -19.81
C LEU A 44 -9.27 -5.85 -20.10
N LYS A 45 -8.18 -6.62 -20.13
CA LYS A 45 -6.84 -6.10 -20.39
C LYS A 45 -6.56 -5.83 -21.86
N ASN A 46 -6.95 -6.74 -22.75
CA ASN A 46 -6.42 -6.80 -24.11
C ASN A 46 -7.43 -6.44 -25.20
N SER A 47 -8.72 -6.30 -24.90
CA SER A 47 -9.71 -5.97 -25.94
C SER A 47 -9.40 -4.65 -26.61
N THR A 48 -9.45 -4.61 -27.94
CA THR A 48 -9.27 -3.39 -28.73
C THR A 48 -10.42 -2.42 -28.50
N PHE A 49 -11.63 -2.94 -28.30
CA PHE A 49 -12.84 -2.15 -28.09
C PHE A 49 -12.96 -1.66 -26.66
N GLU A 50 -12.97 -0.34 -26.51
CA GLU A 50 -13.24 0.35 -25.24
C GLU A 50 -14.56 -0.07 -24.62
N SER A 51 -15.62 -0.18 -25.43
CA SER A 51 -16.95 -0.50 -24.95
C SER A 51 -17.04 -1.88 -24.29
N VAL A 52 -16.20 -2.83 -24.73
CA VAL A 52 -16.05 -4.15 -24.10
C VAL A 52 -15.36 -4.02 -22.74
N ARG A 53 -14.20 -3.35 -22.67
CA ARG A 53 -13.46 -3.15 -21.41
C ARG A 53 -14.31 -2.41 -20.38
N PHE A 54 -14.98 -1.34 -20.82
CA PHE A 54 -15.91 -0.56 -20.00
C PHE A 54 -17.05 -1.42 -19.46
N ALA A 55 -17.70 -2.21 -20.32
CA ALA A 55 -18.82 -3.08 -19.90
C ALA A 55 -18.39 -4.10 -18.84
N ILE A 56 -17.18 -4.65 -18.97
CA ILE A 56 -16.62 -5.58 -17.98
C ILE A 56 -16.37 -4.83 -16.66
N MET A 57 -15.72 -3.67 -16.70
CA MET A 57 -15.38 -2.88 -15.51
C MET A 57 -16.62 -2.44 -14.71
N VAL A 58 -17.71 -2.06 -15.39
CA VAL A 58 -18.98 -1.71 -14.71
C VAL A 58 -19.57 -2.89 -13.92
N LEU A 59 -19.42 -4.11 -14.43
CA LEU A 59 -19.96 -5.32 -13.78
C LEU A 59 -19.05 -5.86 -12.66
N MET A 60 -17.85 -5.31 -12.49
CA MET A 60 -16.92 -5.75 -11.44
C MET A 60 -17.47 -5.53 -10.03
N ASN A 61 -18.25 -4.47 -9.82
CA ASN A 61 -18.92 -4.27 -8.53
C ASN A 61 -19.87 -5.44 -8.20
N ASP A 62 -20.64 -5.91 -9.19
CA ASP A 62 -21.58 -7.03 -9.00
C ASP A 62 -20.84 -8.36 -8.77
N PHE A 63 -19.73 -8.58 -9.51
CA PHE A 63 -18.87 -9.75 -9.28
C PHE A 63 -18.25 -9.73 -7.89
N TYR A 64 -17.81 -8.58 -7.39
CA TYR A 64 -17.28 -8.47 -6.04
C TYR A 64 -18.32 -8.85 -4.99
N LEU A 65 -19.54 -8.32 -5.12
CA LEU A 65 -20.64 -8.60 -4.20
C LEU A 65 -21.01 -10.08 -4.18
N LYS A 66 -20.92 -10.75 -5.33
CA LYS A 66 -21.31 -12.16 -5.49
C LYS A 66 -20.19 -13.14 -5.14
N TYR A 67 -18.95 -12.84 -5.53
CA TYR A 67 -17.79 -13.73 -5.47
C TYR A 67 -16.53 -13.02 -4.95
N PRO A 68 -16.53 -12.50 -3.70
CA PRO A 68 -15.44 -11.64 -3.20
C PRO A 68 -14.07 -12.34 -3.15
N LEU A 69 -14.04 -13.63 -2.79
CA LEU A 69 -12.79 -14.40 -2.73
C LEU A 69 -12.19 -14.62 -4.11
N ALA A 70 -13.03 -14.99 -5.09
CA ALA A 70 -12.56 -15.25 -6.44
C ALA A 70 -12.19 -13.95 -7.18
N PHE A 71 -12.76 -12.82 -6.77
CA PHE A 71 -12.41 -11.49 -7.26
C PHE A 71 -11.02 -11.04 -6.79
N ALA A 72 -10.63 -11.39 -5.56
CA ALA A 72 -9.33 -11.01 -5.00
C ALA A 72 -8.14 -11.48 -5.85
N ALA A 73 -8.29 -12.60 -6.57
CA ALA A 73 -7.26 -13.13 -7.48
C ALA A 73 -6.95 -12.20 -8.68
N TYR A 74 -7.86 -11.28 -9.01
CA TYR A 74 -7.75 -10.38 -10.16
C TYR A 74 -7.63 -8.91 -9.77
N SER A 75 -7.37 -8.60 -8.49
CA SER A 75 -7.28 -7.22 -8.01
C SER A 75 -6.32 -6.38 -8.85
N ASN A 76 -5.15 -6.92 -9.19
CA ASN A 76 -4.15 -6.27 -10.03
C ASN A 76 -4.69 -5.85 -11.40
N ASP A 77 -5.50 -6.70 -12.06
CA ASP A 77 -6.08 -6.36 -13.36
C ASP A 77 -7.13 -5.25 -13.24
N ILE A 78 -7.87 -5.22 -12.12
CA ILE A 78 -8.88 -4.19 -11.84
C ILE A 78 -8.24 -2.84 -11.54
N TYR A 79 -7.26 -2.80 -10.64
CA TYR A 79 -6.51 -1.57 -10.36
C TYR A 79 -5.73 -1.11 -11.60
N GLY A 80 -5.22 -2.04 -12.43
CA GLY A 80 -4.59 -1.72 -13.71
C GLY A 80 -5.50 -0.96 -14.68
N CYS A 81 -6.83 -1.08 -14.56
CA CYS A 81 -7.78 -0.31 -15.37
C CYS A 81 -7.76 1.20 -15.04
N LEU A 82 -7.20 1.62 -13.90
CA LEU A 82 -6.93 3.04 -13.60
C LEU A 82 -5.85 3.64 -14.51
N ARG A 83 -5.12 2.81 -15.28
CA ARG A 83 -4.14 3.23 -16.29
C ARG A 83 -4.66 3.00 -17.73
N ASP A 84 -5.96 2.71 -17.91
CA ASP A 84 -6.50 2.41 -19.25
C ASP A 84 -6.36 3.62 -20.19
N ARG A 85 -6.11 3.32 -21.47
CA ARG A 85 -6.03 4.32 -22.55
C ARG A 85 -7.31 5.11 -22.77
N SER A 86 -8.47 4.58 -22.34
CA SER A 86 -9.76 5.25 -22.40
C SER A 86 -10.12 5.91 -21.08
N ASP A 87 -10.55 7.16 -21.16
CA ASP A 87 -11.05 7.92 -20.02
C ASP A 87 -12.32 7.29 -19.43
N ASN A 88 -13.21 6.72 -20.25
CA ASN A 88 -14.42 6.06 -19.76
C ASN A 88 -14.10 4.80 -18.95
N VAL A 89 -13.10 4.02 -19.38
CA VAL A 89 -12.67 2.82 -18.66
C VAL A 89 -12.01 3.21 -17.34
N ARG A 90 -11.10 4.20 -17.34
CA ARG A 90 -10.48 4.72 -16.11
C ARG A 90 -11.53 5.26 -15.13
N LEU A 91 -12.51 6.03 -15.63
CA LEU A 91 -13.61 6.56 -14.82
C LEU A 91 -14.47 5.45 -14.22
N ALA A 92 -14.82 4.43 -15.00
CA ALA A 92 -15.55 3.26 -14.50
C ALA A 92 -14.75 2.48 -13.45
N ALA A 93 -13.43 2.33 -13.66
CA ALA A 93 -12.54 1.67 -12.71
C ALA A 93 -12.50 2.43 -11.39
N LEU A 94 -12.27 3.75 -11.44
CA LEU A 94 -12.24 4.60 -10.27
C LEU A 94 -13.57 4.58 -9.51
N LYS A 95 -14.70 4.74 -10.19
CA LYS A 95 -16.04 4.64 -9.56
C LYS A 95 -16.24 3.31 -8.84
N THR A 96 -15.89 2.19 -9.49
CA THR A 96 -16.04 0.86 -8.91
C THR A 96 -15.14 0.67 -7.69
N ILE A 97 -13.84 0.97 -7.81
CA ILE A 97 -12.86 0.76 -6.75
C ILE A 97 -13.15 1.68 -5.56
N SER A 98 -13.41 2.96 -5.79
CA SER A 98 -13.79 3.91 -4.73
C SER A 98 -15.02 3.44 -3.97
N ASN A 99 -16.06 2.97 -4.67
CA ASN A 99 -17.26 2.45 -4.04
C ASN A 99 -17.00 1.20 -3.18
N LEU A 100 -16.12 0.29 -3.63
CA LEU A 100 -15.78 -0.92 -2.87
C LEU A 100 -14.97 -0.59 -1.61
N ILE A 101 -14.02 0.35 -1.69
CA ILE A 101 -13.19 0.76 -0.55
C ILE A 101 -14.02 1.56 0.45
N LEU A 102 -14.75 2.58 0.00
CA LEU A 102 -15.53 3.45 0.90
C LEU A 102 -16.65 2.71 1.64
N LYS A 103 -17.14 1.60 1.07
CA LYS A 103 -18.11 0.70 1.73
C LYS A 103 -17.45 -0.38 2.61
N GLU A 104 -16.15 -0.27 2.88
CA GLU A 104 -15.34 -1.23 3.65
C GLU A 104 -15.42 -2.66 3.11
N MET A 105 -15.72 -2.82 1.82
CA MET A 105 -15.85 -4.12 1.19
C MET A 105 -14.48 -4.67 0.82
N VAL A 106 -13.59 -3.79 0.34
CA VAL A 106 -12.19 -4.07 0.01
C VAL A 106 -11.31 -3.24 0.94
N LYS A 107 -10.27 -3.86 1.49
CA LYS A 107 -9.29 -3.12 2.28
C LYS A 107 -8.35 -2.34 1.35
N PRO A 108 -8.05 -1.06 1.66
CA PRO A 108 -7.07 -0.29 0.92
C PRO A 108 -5.66 -0.81 1.22
N ASN A 109 -5.10 -1.64 0.35
CA ASN A 109 -3.75 -2.21 0.54
C ASN A 109 -2.94 -2.05 -0.76
N GLY A 110 -1.75 -1.44 -0.73
CA GLY A 110 -0.76 -1.39 -1.82
C GLY A 110 -1.16 -0.55 -3.03
N GLN A 111 -2.33 -0.86 -3.58
CA GLN A 111 -2.83 -0.42 -4.87
C GLN A 111 -3.63 0.88 -4.78
N ILE A 112 -3.89 1.39 -3.58
CA ILE A 112 -4.58 2.68 -3.41
C ILE A 112 -3.73 3.87 -3.90
N SER A 113 -2.41 3.68 -4.01
CA SER A 113 -1.51 4.59 -4.72
C SER A 113 -1.94 4.81 -6.18
N GLU A 114 -2.56 3.81 -6.83
CA GLU A 114 -3.10 3.94 -8.18
C GLU A 114 -4.19 5.01 -8.26
N ILE A 115 -5.02 5.13 -7.21
CA ILE A 115 -6.05 6.17 -7.11
C ILE A 115 -5.42 7.53 -6.84
N ALA A 116 -4.32 7.58 -6.08
CA ALA A 116 -3.59 8.83 -5.83
C ALA A 116 -3.07 9.45 -7.15
N PHE A 117 -2.60 8.63 -8.09
CA PHE A 117 -2.21 9.14 -9.42
C PHE A 117 -3.39 9.70 -10.22
N CYS A 118 -4.63 9.26 -9.95
CA CYS A 118 -5.80 9.82 -10.64
C CYS A 118 -6.09 11.27 -10.24
N ILE A 119 -5.52 11.81 -9.16
CA ILE A 119 -5.69 13.22 -8.75
C ILE A 119 -5.21 14.20 -9.84
N ILE A 120 -4.21 13.79 -10.61
CA ILE A 120 -3.60 14.58 -11.70
C ILE A 120 -4.02 14.05 -13.09
N ASP A 121 -5.10 13.26 -13.16
CA ASP A 121 -5.56 12.73 -14.45
C ASP A 121 -5.94 13.88 -15.41
N LYS A 122 -5.60 13.72 -16.69
CA LYS A 122 -5.90 14.69 -17.75
C LYS A 122 -7.42 14.90 -17.91
N HIS A 123 -8.22 13.88 -17.61
CA HIS A 123 -9.67 13.97 -17.62
C HIS A 123 -10.19 14.52 -16.29
N THR A 124 -10.79 15.71 -16.33
CA THR A 124 -11.17 16.48 -15.14
C THR A 124 -12.16 15.77 -14.22
N GLU A 125 -13.09 14.96 -14.76
CA GLU A 125 -14.02 14.18 -13.92
C GLU A 125 -13.27 13.12 -13.10
N ILE A 126 -12.21 12.52 -13.65
CA ILE A 126 -11.41 11.49 -12.98
C ILE A 126 -10.62 12.14 -11.83
N ALA A 127 -9.96 13.27 -12.12
CA ALA A 127 -9.27 14.06 -11.11
C ALA A 127 -10.20 14.48 -9.98
N THR A 128 -11.39 14.99 -10.31
CA THR A 128 -12.40 15.38 -9.32
C THR A 128 -12.82 14.19 -8.47
N LEU A 129 -13.15 13.06 -9.09
CA LEU A 129 -13.57 11.85 -8.36
C LEU A 129 -12.46 11.31 -7.44
N ALA A 130 -11.20 11.33 -7.87
CA ALA A 130 -10.07 10.90 -7.05
C ALA A 130 -9.89 11.81 -5.83
N THR A 131 -10.00 13.13 -6.01
CA THR A 131 -9.93 14.07 -4.88
C THR A 131 -11.10 13.91 -3.91
N SER A 132 -12.32 13.66 -4.42
CA SER A 132 -13.48 13.34 -3.57
C SER A 132 -13.27 12.05 -2.79
N PHE A 133 -12.75 11.01 -3.43
CA PHE A 133 -12.45 9.73 -2.76
C PHE A 133 -11.53 9.91 -1.55
N PHE A 134 -10.42 10.63 -1.68
CA PHE A 134 -9.51 10.87 -0.55
C PHE A 134 -10.10 11.80 0.51
N SER A 135 -10.94 12.75 0.11
CA SER A 135 -11.67 13.60 1.07
C SER A 135 -12.61 12.76 1.93
N GLU A 136 -13.41 11.90 1.30
CA GLU A 136 -14.34 10.99 1.99
C GLU A 136 -13.57 9.98 2.85
N LEU A 137 -12.46 9.43 2.36
CA LEU A 137 -11.62 8.50 3.12
C LEU A 137 -10.96 9.16 4.34
N ALA A 138 -10.62 10.45 4.26
CA ALA A 138 -10.09 11.21 5.37
C ALA A 138 -11.14 11.51 6.46
N GLU A 139 -12.43 11.53 6.10
CA GLU A 139 -13.53 11.64 7.07
C GLU A 139 -13.80 10.30 7.78
N GLN A 140 -13.45 9.17 7.15
CA GLN A 140 -13.60 7.86 7.77
C GLN A 140 -12.65 7.68 8.96
N GLN A 141 -13.17 7.11 10.04
CA GLN A 141 -12.42 6.80 11.27
C GLN A 141 -11.64 8.03 11.80
N ASP A 142 -12.24 9.22 11.75
CA ASP A 142 -11.62 10.49 12.16
C ASP A 142 -10.23 10.72 11.52
N GLY A 143 -10.03 10.27 10.28
CA GLY A 143 -8.77 10.39 9.53
C GLY A 143 -7.72 9.33 9.84
N GLU A 144 -8.01 8.34 10.70
CA GLU A 144 -7.10 7.22 10.95
C GLU A 144 -7.01 6.27 9.75
N ALA A 145 -8.10 6.09 9.01
CA ALA A 145 -8.15 5.21 7.84
C ALA A 145 -7.13 5.63 6.77
N LEU A 146 -7.16 6.91 6.37
CA LEU A 146 -6.19 7.47 5.43
C LEU A 146 -4.76 7.45 6.03
N PHE A 147 -4.60 7.79 7.31
CA PHE A 147 -3.28 7.84 7.93
C PHE A 147 -2.54 6.50 7.88
N ASN A 148 -3.25 5.39 8.10
CA ASN A 148 -2.63 4.06 8.14
C ASN A 148 -2.08 3.62 6.78
N ILE A 149 -2.63 4.14 5.67
CA ILE A 149 -2.24 3.78 4.30
C ILE A 149 -1.28 4.79 3.66
N LEU A 150 -1.14 6.00 4.21
CA LEU A 150 -0.25 7.03 3.65
C LEU A 150 1.20 6.56 3.46
N PRO A 151 1.84 5.85 4.39
CA PRO A 151 3.21 5.36 4.20
C PRO A 151 3.35 4.48 2.95
N ASP A 152 2.37 3.61 2.70
CA ASP A 152 2.32 2.73 1.55
C ASP A 152 2.05 3.52 0.25
N ILE A 153 1.12 4.49 0.28
CA ILE A 153 0.92 5.41 -0.84
C ILE A 153 2.22 6.12 -1.19
N PHE A 154 2.88 6.72 -0.20
CA PHE A 154 4.11 7.47 -0.40
C PHE A 154 5.24 6.60 -0.94
N SER A 155 5.43 5.40 -0.40
CA SER A 155 6.42 4.46 -0.92
C SER A 155 6.20 4.17 -2.40
N ASN A 156 4.97 3.87 -2.80
CA ASN A 156 4.63 3.55 -4.19
C ASN A 156 4.69 4.78 -5.11
N LEU A 157 4.27 5.96 -4.64
CA LEU A 157 4.37 7.21 -5.40
C LEU A 157 5.82 7.56 -5.72
N VAL A 158 6.70 7.38 -4.74
CA VAL A 158 8.12 7.68 -4.86
C VAL A 158 8.82 6.66 -5.76
N ASP A 159 8.53 5.37 -5.63
CA ASP A 159 9.08 4.32 -6.49
C ASP A 159 8.62 4.50 -7.96
N SER A 160 7.34 4.85 -8.14
CA SER A 160 6.77 5.09 -9.48
C SER A 160 7.25 6.38 -10.15
N GLN A 161 8.02 7.25 -9.49
CA GLN A 161 8.70 8.36 -10.20
C GLN A 161 9.67 7.84 -11.27
N LEU A 162 10.06 6.56 -11.19
CA LEU A 162 10.88 5.88 -12.19
C LEU A 162 10.05 5.19 -13.29
N ASP A 163 8.72 5.22 -13.21
CA ASP A 163 7.84 4.55 -14.18
C ASP A 163 7.72 5.37 -15.47
N GLU A 164 8.51 5.02 -16.49
CA GLU A 164 8.49 5.62 -17.83
C GLU A 164 7.08 5.62 -18.46
N GLN A 165 6.20 4.68 -18.08
CA GLN A 165 4.86 4.58 -18.64
C GLN A 165 3.91 5.66 -18.14
N ARG A 166 4.10 6.15 -16.91
CA ARG A 166 3.21 7.16 -16.33
C ARG A 166 3.60 8.59 -16.69
N GLN A 167 4.82 8.83 -17.17
CA GLN A 167 5.34 10.17 -17.52
C GLN A 167 5.14 11.19 -16.39
N LEU A 168 5.29 10.75 -15.13
CA LEU A 168 5.12 11.65 -13.98
C LEU A 168 6.31 12.59 -13.92
N ASN A 169 6.04 13.89 -14.06
CA ASN A 169 7.07 14.89 -13.78
C ASN A 169 7.14 15.14 -12.26
N GLU A 170 8.19 15.84 -11.83
CA GLU A 170 8.38 16.15 -10.40
C GLU A 170 7.24 17.02 -9.84
N GLU A 171 6.67 17.92 -10.64
CA GLU A 171 5.59 18.84 -10.23
C GLU A 171 4.28 18.09 -9.96
N ASP A 172 3.97 17.09 -10.77
CA ASP A 172 2.82 16.20 -10.67
C ASP A 172 2.90 15.39 -9.37
N PHE A 173 4.06 14.80 -9.09
CA PHE A 173 4.32 14.12 -7.82
C PHE A 173 4.11 15.08 -6.64
N LYS A 174 4.71 16.27 -6.69
CA LYS A 174 4.57 17.27 -5.63
C LYS A 174 3.12 17.68 -5.43
N SER A 175 2.33 17.79 -6.50
CA SER A 175 0.91 18.14 -6.46
C SER A 175 0.06 17.08 -5.76
N VAL A 176 0.30 15.79 -6.07
CA VAL A 176 -0.38 14.66 -5.38
C VAL A 176 -0.02 14.65 -3.90
N ILE A 177 1.27 14.78 -3.57
CA ILE A 177 1.76 14.81 -2.19
C ILE A 177 1.15 15.98 -1.41
N ASP A 178 1.20 17.19 -1.96
CA ASP A 178 0.66 18.40 -1.32
C ASP A 178 -0.85 18.30 -1.11
N PHE A 179 -1.58 17.63 -2.01
CA PHE A 179 -2.99 17.33 -1.80
C PHE A 179 -3.22 16.37 -0.62
N LEU A 180 -2.52 15.23 -0.59
CA LEU A 180 -2.67 14.23 0.47
C LEU A 180 -2.27 14.78 1.85
N PHE A 181 -1.28 15.67 1.90
CA PHE A 181 -0.85 16.30 3.15
C PHE A 181 -1.89 17.21 3.81
N LYS A 182 -2.89 17.70 3.07
CA LYS A 182 -4.00 18.49 3.65
C LYS A 182 -4.77 17.73 4.73
N TYR A 183 -4.74 16.41 4.67
CA TYR A 183 -5.45 15.53 5.61
C TYR A 183 -4.55 15.09 6.80
N VAL A 184 -3.25 15.38 6.76
CA VAL A 184 -2.30 15.05 7.84
C VAL A 184 -2.31 16.18 8.87
N SER A 185 -3.23 16.11 9.84
CA SER A 185 -3.48 17.24 10.76
C SER A 185 -3.22 16.95 12.25
N LYS A 186 -2.96 15.69 12.66
CA LYS A 186 -2.79 15.33 14.08
C LYS A 186 -1.30 15.14 14.46
N LYS A 187 -0.85 15.77 15.55
CA LYS A 187 0.55 15.68 16.06
C LYS A 187 1.04 14.24 16.27
N LYS A 188 0.19 13.35 16.81
CA LYS A 188 0.52 11.94 17.06
C LYS A 188 0.70 11.13 15.76
N GLN A 189 0.00 11.53 14.70
CA GLN A 189 0.14 10.94 13.37
C GLN A 189 1.49 11.32 12.75
N THR A 190 1.96 12.55 12.96
CA THR A 190 3.26 13.00 12.45
C THR A 190 4.43 12.12 12.93
N GLU A 191 4.48 11.80 14.23
CA GLU A 191 5.57 10.97 14.80
C GLU A 191 5.64 9.58 14.16
N SER A 192 4.50 8.87 14.11
CA SER A 192 4.45 7.53 13.52
C SER A 192 4.74 7.54 12.01
N LEU A 193 4.34 8.60 11.30
CA LEU A 193 4.63 8.73 9.88
C LEU A 193 6.13 8.97 9.63
N VAL A 194 6.79 9.80 10.45
CA VAL A 194 8.25 10.02 10.35
C VAL A 194 8.99 8.70 10.53
N GLU A 195 8.66 7.91 11.56
CA GLU A 195 9.31 6.61 11.79
C GLU A 195 9.14 5.65 10.61
N LYS A 196 7.92 5.53 10.06
CA LYS A 196 7.65 4.67 8.89
C LYS A 196 8.37 5.16 7.64
N LEU A 197 8.46 6.48 7.40
CA LEU A 197 9.21 7.04 6.28
C LEU A 197 10.72 6.81 6.42
N LEU A 198 11.26 6.90 7.63
CA LEU A 198 12.67 6.60 7.92
C LEU A 198 13.00 5.12 7.71
N GLU A 199 12.07 4.23 8.03
CA GLU A 199 12.21 2.80 7.72
C GLU A 199 12.28 2.55 6.20
N ILE A 200 11.48 3.27 5.40
CA ILE A 200 11.56 3.21 3.93
C ILE A 200 12.91 3.79 3.45
N PHE A 201 13.39 4.87 4.05
CA PHE A 201 14.74 5.41 3.77
C PHE A 201 15.85 4.39 3.96
N ARG A 202 15.72 3.52 4.98
CA ARG A 202 16.69 2.46 5.28
C ARG A 202 16.70 1.38 4.19
N THR A 203 15.54 1.02 3.65
CA THR A 203 15.42 -0.06 2.65
C THR A 203 15.62 0.42 1.20
N ALA A 204 15.51 1.72 0.94
CA ALA A 204 15.64 2.33 -0.38
C ALA A 204 17.09 2.44 -0.91
N ASP A 205 17.97 1.47 -0.64
CA ASP A 205 19.38 1.56 -1.03
C ASP A 205 19.57 1.63 -2.56
N GLY A 206 20.49 2.49 -3.01
CA GLY A 206 20.87 2.63 -4.43
C GLY A 206 19.93 3.45 -5.32
N THR A 207 18.91 4.12 -4.77
CA THR A 207 17.89 4.82 -5.58
C THR A 207 17.76 6.30 -5.21
N PRO A 208 18.60 7.21 -5.76
CA PRO A 208 18.60 8.62 -5.39
C PRO A 208 17.25 9.33 -5.57
N CYS A 209 16.49 8.99 -6.62
CA CYS A 209 15.15 9.54 -6.83
C CYS A 209 14.23 9.27 -5.62
N VAL A 210 14.33 8.06 -5.06
CA VAL A 210 13.52 7.65 -3.91
C VAL A 210 13.87 8.46 -2.67
N TRP A 211 15.17 8.66 -2.42
CA TRP A 211 15.64 9.49 -1.30
C TRP A 211 15.13 10.93 -1.40
N ARG A 212 15.17 11.52 -2.61
CA ARG A 212 14.70 12.88 -2.86
C ARG A 212 13.20 13.00 -2.65
N GLY A 213 12.42 12.05 -3.16
CA GLY A 213 10.97 11.99 -2.97
C GLY A 213 10.58 11.88 -1.49
N LEU A 214 11.21 10.95 -0.76
CA LEU A 214 10.98 10.80 0.68
C LEU A 214 11.43 12.04 1.48
N ALA A 215 12.56 12.65 1.13
CA ALA A 215 13.04 13.88 1.77
C ALA A 215 12.07 15.05 1.56
N TYR A 216 11.53 15.18 0.35
CA TYR A 216 10.49 16.15 0.04
C TYR A 216 9.24 15.93 0.89
N ILE A 217 8.73 14.70 0.97
CA ILE A 217 7.58 14.34 1.80
C ILE A 217 7.84 14.72 3.27
N MET A 218 9.01 14.37 3.81
CA MET A 218 9.36 14.73 5.18
C MET A 218 9.44 16.24 5.39
N SER A 219 9.91 17.02 4.41
CA SER A 219 9.99 18.48 4.52
C SER A 219 8.64 19.19 4.71
N LYS A 220 7.54 18.51 4.35
CA LYS A 220 6.16 19.00 4.52
C LYS A 220 5.58 18.75 5.91
N LEU A 221 6.26 17.95 6.74
CA LEU A 221 5.81 17.63 8.08
C LEU A 221 6.14 18.74 9.08
N THR A 222 5.25 18.90 10.06
CA THR A 222 5.47 19.79 11.21
C THR A 222 6.14 19.02 12.34
N PHE A 223 7.46 19.14 12.48
CA PHE A 223 8.21 18.38 13.47
C PHE A 223 7.98 18.89 14.90
N ASN A 224 7.75 17.94 15.80
CA ASN A 224 7.73 18.13 17.25
C ASN A 224 8.98 17.48 17.89
N GLU A 225 9.14 17.65 19.21
CA GLU A 225 10.30 17.14 19.95
C GLU A 225 10.55 15.64 19.73
N GLN A 226 9.50 14.81 19.77
CA GLN A 226 9.60 13.36 19.62
C GLN A 226 10.02 12.96 18.20
N SER A 227 9.43 13.59 17.18
CA SER A 227 9.81 13.35 15.78
C SER A 227 11.26 13.76 15.48
N LEU A 228 11.78 14.81 16.11
CA LEU A 228 13.20 15.20 15.98
C LEU A 228 14.13 14.21 16.68
N LYS A 229 13.74 13.69 17.85
CA LYS A 229 14.48 12.59 18.51
C LYS A 229 14.51 11.35 17.62
N GLY A 230 13.41 11.05 16.93
CA GLY A 230 13.35 10.00 15.91
C GLY A 230 14.39 10.21 14.80
N LEU A 231 14.45 11.41 14.21
CA LEU A 231 15.47 11.73 13.20
C LEU A 231 16.89 11.53 13.71
N LEU A 232 17.19 11.92 14.95
CA LEU A 232 18.51 11.70 15.53
C LEU A 232 18.81 10.22 15.77
N HIS A 233 17.82 9.44 16.19
CA HIS A 233 17.96 8.00 16.45
C HIS A 233 18.25 7.21 15.17
N TYR A 234 17.53 7.51 14.08
CA TYR A 234 17.69 6.84 12.79
C TYR A 234 18.76 7.48 11.89
N TYR A 235 19.63 8.32 12.44
CA TYR A 235 20.64 9.04 11.67
C TYR A 235 21.54 8.12 10.83
N ASP A 236 21.95 6.97 11.38
CA ASP A 236 22.80 6.00 10.68
C ASP A 236 22.12 5.42 9.42
N ASP A 237 20.79 5.42 9.35
CA ASP A 237 20.03 4.87 8.23
C ASP A 237 19.95 5.81 7.03
N TYR A 238 20.06 7.12 7.24
CA TYR A 238 19.96 8.14 6.18
C TYR A 238 21.17 9.08 6.05
N GLY A 239 22.15 9.03 6.97
CA GLY A 239 23.29 9.95 7.00
C GLY A 239 24.06 10.00 5.68
N GLU A 240 24.43 8.85 5.11
CA GLU A 240 25.12 8.75 3.81
C GLU A 240 24.32 9.41 2.66
N LYS A 241 22.98 9.41 2.76
CA LYS A 241 22.07 9.94 1.73
C LYS A 241 22.02 11.47 1.74
N LEU A 242 22.50 12.15 2.80
CA LEU A 242 22.60 13.61 2.90
C LEU A 242 23.71 14.22 2.01
N LEU A 243 24.53 13.38 1.37
CA LEU A 243 25.47 13.85 0.36
C LEU A 243 24.74 14.37 -0.88
N ASP A 244 23.57 13.83 -1.20
CA ASP A 244 22.73 14.33 -2.29
C ASP A 244 22.22 15.75 -2.00
N ASN A 245 22.29 16.64 -3.00
CA ASN A 245 21.94 18.05 -2.85
C ASN A 245 20.47 18.27 -2.52
N ASP A 246 19.56 17.55 -3.18
CA ASP A 246 18.13 17.78 -3.02
C ASP A 246 17.64 17.22 -1.68
N VAL A 247 18.21 16.09 -1.26
CA VAL A 247 17.99 15.52 0.08
C VAL A 247 18.48 16.52 1.14
N TYR A 248 19.70 17.03 1.02
CA TYR A 248 20.24 18.02 1.97
C TYR A 248 19.37 19.28 2.07
N GLN A 249 18.94 19.85 0.94
CA GLN A 249 18.07 21.04 0.94
C GLN A 249 16.71 20.77 1.60
N SER A 250 16.15 19.57 1.40
CA SER A 250 14.92 19.16 2.08
C SER A 250 15.12 19.06 3.60
N PHE A 251 16.26 18.54 4.06
CA PHE A 251 16.60 18.50 5.48
C PHE A 251 16.87 19.88 6.09
N LEU A 252 17.46 20.82 5.34
CA LEU A 252 17.55 22.22 5.77
C LEU A 252 16.16 22.84 5.93
N THR A 253 15.24 22.55 5.00
CA THR A 253 13.85 22.98 5.09
C THR A 253 13.16 22.41 6.34
N ILE A 254 13.42 21.14 6.68
CA ILE A 254 12.96 20.52 7.94
C ILE A 254 13.45 21.31 9.15
N LEU A 255 14.75 21.62 9.21
CA LEU A 255 15.33 22.40 10.32
C LEU A 255 14.69 23.79 10.42
N ASP A 256 14.50 24.47 9.29
CA ASP A 256 13.93 25.81 9.28
C ASP A 256 12.43 25.81 9.64
N ASN A 257 11.69 24.78 9.24
CA ASN A 257 10.31 24.58 9.68
C ASN A 257 10.23 24.25 11.17
N ALA A 258 11.15 23.43 11.70
CA ALA A 258 11.25 23.17 13.13
C ALA A 258 11.60 24.44 13.93
N LYS A 259 12.48 25.30 13.40
CA LYS A 259 12.85 26.60 13.99
C LYS A 259 11.70 27.60 14.03
N LYS A 260 10.76 27.54 13.07
CA LYS A 260 9.57 28.40 13.12
C LYS A 260 8.61 27.99 14.24
N ASN A 261 8.62 26.73 14.65
CA ASN A 261 7.81 26.20 15.74
C ASN A 261 8.51 26.29 17.12
N LEU A 262 9.61 27.04 17.20
CA LEU A 262 10.57 27.07 18.32
C LEU A 262 10.11 27.97 19.48
N GLU A 263 8.98 28.67 19.33
CA GLU A 263 8.32 29.39 20.44
C GLU A 263 7.84 28.45 21.58
N ALA A 264 7.99 27.13 21.43
CA ALA A 264 7.42 26.13 22.35
C ALA A 264 8.33 25.66 23.50
N THR A 265 9.65 25.43 23.34
CA THR A 265 10.52 24.91 24.43
C THR A 265 12.03 25.07 24.18
N PRO A 266 12.86 25.30 25.23
CA PRO A 266 14.33 25.36 25.12
C PRO A 266 14.97 24.01 24.73
N ASP A 267 14.36 22.87 25.09
CA ASP A 267 14.85 21.53 24.74
C ASP A 267 14.78 21.25 23.23
N LEU A 268 13.80 21.86 22.53
CA LEU A 268 13.68 21.75 21.08
C LEU A 268 14.88 22.38 20.36
N LYS A 269 15.40 23.49 20.90
CA LYS A 269 16.57 24.17 20.34
C LYS A 269 17.82 23.28 20.38
N VAL A 270 18.03 22.56 21.48
CA VAL A 270 19.15 21.62 21.63
C VAL A 270 19.07 20.50 20.60
N LEU A 271 17.87 19.94 20.36
CA LEU A 271 17.67 18.90 19.36
C LEU A 271 17.92 19.42 17.93
N ILE A 272 17.46 20.63 17.62
CA ILE A 272 17.68 21.26 16.32
C ILE A 272 19.17 21.54 16.10
N ASP A 273 19.88 22.03 17.10
CA ASP A 273 21.32 22.31 17.01
C ASP A 273 22.13 21.00 16.84
N ALA A 274 21.75 19.94 17.56
CA ALA A 274 22.35 18.61 17.41
C ALA A 274 22.12 18.03 16.01
N LEU A 275 20.88 18.09 15.50
CA LEU A 275 20.54 17.62 14.16
C LEU A 275 21.25 18.43 13.08
N SER A 276 21.32 19.75 13.24
CA SER A 276 22.08 20.65 12.34
C SER A 276 23.57 20.29 12.30
N THR A 277 24.15 19.96 13.45
CA THR A 277 25.56 19.55 13.56
C THR A 277 25.80 18.24 12.81
N ASN A 278 24.93 17.24 13.01
CA ASN A 278 25.02 15.95 12.32
C ASN A 278 24.87 16.12 10.80
N ILE A 279 23.86 16.85 10.35
CA ILE A 279 23.61 17.10 8.91
C ILE A 279 24.82 17.79 8.24
N ASN A 280 25.44 18.76 8.92
CA ASN A 280 26.61 19.45 8.38
C ASN A 280 27.90 18.62 8.45
N LYS A 281 27.98 17.65 9.38
CA LYS A 281 29.13 16.75 9.52
C LYS A 281 29.30 15.86 8.29
N GLU A 282 28.22 15.32 7.74
CA GLU A 282 28.29 14.45 6.53
C GLU A 282 28.87 15.18 5.31
N ARG A 283 28.62 16.49 5.19
CA ARG A 283 29.17 17.33 4.11
C ARG A 283 30.54 17.96 4.42
N SER A 284 31.07 17.73 5.62
CA SER A 284 32.45 18.13 5.94
C SER A 284 33.44 17.39 5.04
N PRO A 285 34.61 17.96 4.72
CA PRO A 285 35.65 17.27 3.95
C PRO A 285 35.98 15.87 4.48
N ASN A 286 35.91 15.68 5.80
CA ASN A 286 36.09 14.37 6.44
C ASN A 286 34.91 13.40 6.25
N GLY A 287 33.66 13.89 6.21
CA GLY A 287 32.47 13.07 5.95
C GLY A 287 32.45 12.56 4.51
N ILE A 288 32.79 13.43 3.57
CA ILE A 288 32.95 13.07 2.15
C ILE A 288 34.07 12.02 1.98
N LEU A 289 35.18 12.15 2.71
CA LEU A 289 36.30 11.21 2.65
C LEU A 289 35.92 9.81 3.19
N ILE A 290 35.14 9.75 4.27
CA ILE A 290 34.63 8.50 4.86
C ILE A 290 33.65 7.81 3.90
N ALA A 291 32.72 8.57 3.30
CA ALA A 291 31.78 8.03 2.33
C ALA A 291 32.48 7.48 1.07
N VAL A 292 33.48 8.19 0.54
CA VAL A 292 34.29 7.72 -0.60
C VAL A 292 35.08 6.45 -0.25
N GLN A 293 35.56 6.31 0.99
CA GLN A 293 36.24 5.08 1.45
C GLN A 293 35.27 3.90 1.62
N GLN A 294 34.02 4.14 2.03
CA GLN A 294 33.00 3.09 2.17
C GLN A 294 32.48 2.57 0.83
N VAL A 295 32.39 3.42 -0.20
CA VAL A 295 32.03 3.01 -1.57
C VAL A 295 33.12 2.12 -2.22
N GLN A 296 34.37 2.23 -1.77
CA GLN A 296 35.50 1.44 -2.28
C GLN A 296 35.74 0.11 -1.56
N GLN A 297 35.03 -0.17 -0.46
CA GLN A 297 35.08 -1.49 0.18
C GLN A 297 33.81 -2.31 -0.14
N PRO A 298 33.93 -3.54 -0.66
CA PRO A 298 32.77 -4.40 -0.79
C PRO A 298 32.20 -4.69 0.61
N LYS A 299 30.91 -4.38 0.83
CA LYS A 299 30.19 -4.68 2.08
C LYS A 299 30.30 -6.19 2.37
N ALA A 300 31.23 -6.57 3.24
CA ALA A 300 31.31 -7.93 3.75
C ALA A 300 30.02 -8.23 4.51
N ALA A 301 29.30 -9.27 4.08
CA ALA A 301 28.10 -9.75 4.74
C ALA A 301 28.35 -9.89 6.25
N ARG A 302 27.55 -9.18 7.06
CA ARG A 302 27.54 -9.34 8.51
C ARG A 302 27.12 -10.77 8.85
N ALA A 303 28.10 -11.63 9.09
CA ALA A 303 27.90 -12.95 9.65
C ALA A 303 27.33 -12.82 11.06
N GLY A 304 26.17 -13.44 11.28
CA GLY A 304 25.54 -13.54 12.59
C GLY A 304 26.47 -14.19 13.61
N GLY A 305 26.71 -13.47 14.71
CA GLY A 305 27.52 -13.93 15.82
C GLY A 305 26.87 -15.13 16.51
N ALA A 306 27.43 -16.32 16.27
CA ALA A 306 27.21 -17.50 17.07
C ALA A 306 27.68 -17.27 18.52
N LYS A 307 26.75 -17.36 19.49
CA LYS A 307 27.07 -17.39 20.92
C LYS A 307 27.83 -18.69 21.23
N LYS A 308 29.12 -18.58 21.59
CA LYS A 308 29.88 -19.67 22.22
C LYS A 308 29.76 -19.59 23.74
N GLY A 309 29.21 -20.66 24.31
CA GLY A 309 29.11 -20.91 25.74
C GLY A 309 30.47 -21.20 26.40
N LYS A 310 30.47 -21.01 27.72
CA LYS A 310 31.62 -21.18 28.62
C LYS A 310 31.57 -22.59 29.24
N GLN A 311 32.73 -23.28 29.26
CA GLN A 311 33.00 -24.57 29.92
C GLN A 311 32.63 -24.53 31.42
N THR A 312 32.30 -25.63 32.11
CA THR A 312 33.16 -26.77 32.56
C THR A 312 32.22 -27.80 33.24
N THR A 313 32.40 -29.13 33.33
CA THR A 313 33.53 -29.96 33.80
C THR A 313 33.29 -31.46 33.50
N SER A 314 34.37 -32.15 33.13
CA SER A 314 34.80 -33.52 33.53
C SER A 314 34.02 -34.81 33.19
N ARG A 315 34.77 -35.66 32.46
CA ARG A 315 35.02 -37.13 32.64
C ARG A 315 33.81 -38.08 32.48
N SER A 316 33.86 -39.20 31.77
CA SER A 316 34.94 -40.01 31.19
C SER A 316 34.32 -41.20 30.42
N LYS A 317 34.99 -41.66 29.33
CA LYS A 317 35.17 -43.06 28.84
C LYS A 317 33.93 -44.01 28.85
N ALA A 318 33.57 -44.77 27.82
CA ALA A 318 34.33 -45.37 26.73
C ALA A 318 33.39 -46.03 25.67
N LYS A 319 33.96 -46.18 24.45
CA LYS A 319 33.90 -47.33 23.50
C LYS A 319 32.59 -47.78 22.82
N ALA A 320 32.71 -47.75 21.48
CA ALA A 320 32.39 -48.78 20.47
C ALA A 320 30.90 -49.11 20.22
N LYS A 321 30.33 -48.67 19.08
CA LYS A 321 30.29 -49.31 17.74
C LYS A 321 29.47 -50.62 17.70
N GLN A 322 28.32 -50.49 17.01
CA GLN A 322 27.85 -51.33 15.90
C GLN A 322 27.13 -52.64 16.23
N SER A 323 25.82 -52.71 15.92
CA SER A 323 25.21 -53.73 15.05
C SER A 323 23.70 -53.53 14.91
N ASP A 324 23.20 -54.00 13.77
CA ASP A 324 21.84 -53.96 13.21
C ASP A 324 20.78 -54.80 13.96
N ASP A 325 19.55 -54.64 13.44
CA ASP A 325 18.42 -55.58 13.34
C ASP A 325 17.25 -55.52 14.34
N ASN A 326 16.13 -55.06 13.77
CA ASN A 326 14.76 -55.60 13.71
C ASN A 326 13.84 -55.69 14.95
N ASP A 327 12.64 -55.15 14.70
CA ASP A 327 11.29 -55.61 15.07
C ASP A 327 10.95 -55.89 16.55
N ASP A 328 10.10 -55.05 17.13
CA ASP A 328 8.67 -55.37 17.36
C ASP A 328 7.99 -54.35 18.31
N ASP A 329 6.79 -53.96 17.91
CA ASP A 329 5.60 -53.55 18.67
C ASP A 329 5.72 -53.24 20.19
N ASP A 330 5.43 -51.99 20.58
CA ASP A 330 4.49 -51.67 21.67
C ASP A 330 4.22 -50.15 21.70
N PHE A 331 3.07 -49.68 21.17
CA PHE A 331 2.58 -48.33 21.48
C PHE A 331 1.18 -48.43 22.09
N LYS A 332 1.17 -48.26 23.41
CA LYS A 332 0.00 -48.04 24.24
C LYS A 332 -0.53 -46.62 24.04
N GLU A 333 -1.85 -46.53 23.93
CA GLU A 333 -2.65 -45.34 24.18
C GLU A 333 -2.32 -44.77 25.57
N ASN A 334 -2.14 -43.45 25.70
CA ASN A 334 -3.24 -42.57 26.13
C ASN A 334 -2.83 -41.08 26.19
N ASP A 335 -3.71 -40.24 25.63
CA ASP A 335 -4.15 -38.90 26.03
C ASP A 335 -3.17 -37.79 26.42
N GLY A 336 -3.24 -36.69 25.65
CA GLY A 336 -2.76 -35.36 26.00
C GLY A 336 -3.27 -34.32 25.00
N ASP A 337 -4.29 -33.57 25.43
CA ASP A 337 -4.96 -32.44 24.78
C ASP A 337 -4.00 -31.41 24.14
N ASP A 338 -4.38 -30.85 22.99
CA ASP A 338 -4.57 -29.41 22.83
C ASP A 338 -5.17 -29.08 21.45
N ASP A 339 -6.39 -28.54 21.51
CA ASP A 339 -7.27 -28.15 20.41
C ASP A 339 -6.73 -26.99 19.56
N ASP A 340 -6.93 -27.13 18.24
CA ASP A 340 -6.86 -26.08 17.23
C ASP A 340 -8.00 -25.06 17.42
N ASP A 341 -7.67 -23.80 17.64
CA ASP A 341 -8.64 -22.71 17.73
C ASP A 341 -8.69 -21.90 16.41
N GLU A 342 -9.46 -22.40 15.43
CA GLU A 342 -9.94 -21.63 14.29
C GLU A 342 -10.99 -20.59 14.74
N ASN A 343 -10.62 -19.31 14.74
CA ASN A 343 -11.57 -18.25 15.10
C ASN A 343 -12.35 -17.72 13.89
N VAL A 344 -13.48 -18.37 13.60
CA VAL A 344 -14.54 -17.93 12.68
C VAL A 344 -15.40 -16.86 13.38
N PHE A 345 -15.21 -15.58 13.04
CA PHE A 345 -16.08 -14.51 13.56
C PHE A 345 -17.36 -14.31 12.73
N LYS A 346 -18.49 -14.64 13.38
CA LYS A 346 -19.88 -14.40 12.96
C LYS A 346 -20.19 -12.90 12.81
N ARG A 347 -20.85 -12.51 11.72
CA ARG A 347 -21.47 -11.18 11.55
C ARG A 347 -22.81 -11.08 12.31
N PRO A 348 -23.18 -9.92 12.89
CA PRO A 348 -24.52 -9.69 13.40
C PRO A 348 -25.49 -9.31 12.28
N MET A 349 -26.64 -9.99 12.23
CA MET A 349 -27.78 -9.70 11.35
C MET A 349 -28.43 -8.36 11.71
N ARG A 350 -28.52 -7.44 10.75
CA ARG A 350 -29.30 -6.19 10.87
C ARG A 350 -30.78 -6.50 10.64
N LYS A 351 -31.63 -6.24 11.65
CA LYS A 351 -33.09 -6.44 11.57
C LYS A 351 -33.70 -5.50 10.53
N GLU A 352 -34.47 -6.06 9.58
CA GLU A 352 -35.32 -5.30 8.67
C GLU A 352 -36.47 -4.59 9.42
N PRO A 353 -36.84 -3.35 9.06
CA PRO A 353 -38.00 -2.69 9.63
C PRO A 353 -39.30 -3.26 9.03
N LYS A 354 -40.22 -3.67 9.91
CA LYS A 354 -41.59 -4.09 9.54
C LYS A 354 -42.38 -2.90 8.97
N LEU A 355 -42.92 -3.07 7.78
CA LEU A 355 -43.95 -2.21 7.17
C LEU A 355 -45.19 -2.16 8.07
N GLN A 356 -45.47 -1.00 8.69
CA GLN A 356 -46.76 -0.71 9.30
C GLN A 356 -47.73 -0.23 8.22
N ILE A 357 -48.74 -1.05 7.93
CA ILE A 357 -49.90 -0.68 7.11
C ILE A 357 -50.75 0.28 7.96
N ILE A 358 -50.77 1.56 7.57
CA ILE A 358 -51.71 2.53 8.13
C ILE A 358 -53.06 2.32 7.44
N SER A 359 -54.02 1.76 8.17
CA SER A 359 -55.42 1.73 7.77
C SER A 359 -56.03 3.12 7.91
N GLN A 360 -56.40 3.73 6.77
CA GLN A 360 -57.22 4.94 6.77
C GLN A 360 -58.67 4.58 7.09
N SER A 361 -59.13 4.99 8.27
CA SER A 361 -60.55 5.08 8.63
C SER A 361 -61.25 6.08 7.71
N LYS A 362 -62.18 5.59 6.88
CA LYS A 362 -63.19 6.43 6.22
C LYS A 362 -64.50 6.37 7.01
N ARG A 363 -65.02 7.57 7.26
CA ARG A 363 -66.28 7.93 7.92
C ARG A 363 -67.52 7.30 7.27
N SER A 364 -68.51 7.02 8.15
CA SER A 364 -69.98 7.07 8.02
C SER A 364 -70.64 6.35 6.83
N ARG A 365 -71.63 5.49 7.01
CA ARG A 365 -72.87 5.58 7.80
C ARG A 365 -73.38 4.17 8.09
#